data_AF-U2X6Y9-F1
#
_entry.id   AF-U2X6Y9-F1
#
_cell.length_a   1.000
_cell.length_b   1.000
_cell.length_c   1.000
_cell.angle_alpha   90.00
_cell.angle_beta   90.00
_cell.angle_gamma   90.00
#
_symmetry.space_group_name_H-M   'P 1'
#
loop_
_entity.id
_entity.type
_entity.pdbx_description
1 polymer ?
#
loop_
_entity_poly.entity_id
_entity_poly.type
_entity_poly.pdbx_seq_one_letter_code
_entity_poly.pdbx_strand_id
1 'polypeptide(L)'
;MFISRMASRLKAEASFIFVFSGVLMFVCLNPHTTNPAEWILYTKYLVPIGMAVWLLFSFRLHVSLFTSTPIHWIAMNDIIRNPQKIVFCQALIAFVCFFVLQMALAGIIAGAVVINYSAGWDLFAFLFPLYVIHFLLPFLWAWMIGLSTSAVYAYHSSKKAMLLVGVFVLWIIVLFSLEYRNPSFSLWVNHRWPYIDPLFSLTFQKERMLIKLAYILSSIAVYGVFRSMRRSFAGLAASVTLVIFVTFFLQHAQSKFQLDDILLANDAKLYQQLKHRDQTKNIPLYGYWKIKEIEVNPKSTYPIKITLSLHPKEHTVRFSINEQFQIDHIQGGGKRLPFQQQGNVVQVQTNGAPSMTIYYRHTFGSTFYPLTSGVTLLPFESNWYPQSMDSTLYDIDSSGTLHSNVETKTCTRVNVIVGKEKYHWHGDHLPCLSVINGPYKQIQVQHTRFLVYKPFLTTTRNYMELKHQLVSIRNELCHLFPNLANTDYCTKEVKIISIIPKSINTTNLSLYDSTVADGTYTFYVDPFLDVNGIPATKHIQELAAFFIPYRLFENEQISLFAGLYLMEKLHIPSIGYGNRIAEKSSIDSTTWEHYMALSIKEKENILIQLAQERGKGDK
;
A
#
# COMPACT_ATOMS: atom_id res chain seq x y z
N MET A 1 38.54 -15.69 -31.17
CA MET A 1 39.66 -15.68 -30.18
C MET A 1 39.50 -14.61 -29.09
N PHE A 2 39.16 -13.36 -29.41
CA PHE A 2 38.99 -12.27 -28.44
C PHE A 2 37.89 -12.51 -27.39
N ILE A 3 36.69 -12.89 -27.83
CA ILE A 3 35.55 -13.20 -26.95
C ILE A 3 35.88 -14.38 -26.02
N SER A 4 36.57 -15.41 -26.52
CA SER A 4 37.00 -16.58 -25.74
C SER A 4 38.03 -16.21 -24.66
N ARG A 5 39.02 -15.35 -24.97
CA ARG A 5 39.99 -14.85 -23.97
C ARG A 5 39.34 -13.93 -22.92
N MET A 6 38.40 -13.10 -23.32
CA MET A 6 37.64 -12.25 -22.38
C MET A 6 36.73 -13.08 -21.48
N ALA A 7 36.03 -14.07 -22.03
CA ALA A 7 35.21 -15.01 -21.28
C ALA A 7 36.03 -15.85 -20.28
N SER A 8 37.24 -16.28 -20.67
CA SER A 8 38.17 -16.95 -19.75
C SER A 8 38.64 -16.05 -18.61
N ARG A 9 38.79 -14.74 -18.84
CA ARG A 9 39.24 -13.77 -17.83
C ARG A 9 38.13 -13.33 -16.87
N LEU A 10 36.86 -13.42 -17.29
CA LEU A 10 35.69 -13.03 -16.50
C LEU A 10 34.91 -14.24 -15.95
N LYS A 11 35.49 -15.44 -16.00
CA LYS A 11 34.79 -16.69 -15.64
C LYS A 11 34.29 -16.67 -14.19
N ALA A 12 35.09 -16.16 -13.27
CA ALA A 12 34.72 -16.09 -11.85
C ALA A 12 33.61 -15.06 -11.60
N GLU A 13 33.70 -13.88 -12.22
CA GLU A 13 32.72 -12.81 -12.07
C GLU A 13 31.38 -13.16 -12.76
N ALA A 14 31.43 -13.85 -13.90
CA ALA A 14 30.25 -14.41 -14.53
C ALA A 14 29.57 -15.44 -13.62
N SER A 15 30.34 -16.35 -12.99
CA SER A 15 29.80 -17.29 -12.00
C SER A 15 29.14 -16.57 -10.82
N PHE A 16 29.74 -15.49 -10.30
CA PHE A 16 29.11 -14.69 -9.23
C PHE A 16 27.79 -14.07 -9.66
N ILE A 17 27.68 -13.55 -10.89
CA ILE A 17 26.40 -13.06 -11.43
C ILE A 17 25.38 -14.17 -11.54
N PHE A 18 25.75 -15.35 -12.05
CA PHE A 18 24.82 -16.48 -12.18
C PHE A 18 24.33 -16.96 -10.82
N VAL A 19 25.24 -17.12 -9.84
CA VAL A 19 24.88 -17.52 -8.47
C VAL A 19 24.00 -16.47 -7.82
N PHE A 20 24.38 -15.18 -7.88
CA PHE A 20 23.58 -14.10 -7.32
C PHE A 20 22.20 -14.01 -7.98
N SER A 21 22.11 -14.11 -9.30
CA SER A 21 20.85 -14.08 -10.03
C SER A 21 19.98 -15.29 -9.69
N GLY A 22 20.59 -16.47 -9.53
CA GLY A 22 19.90 -17.69 -9.06
C GLY A 22 19.34 -17.53 -7.65
N VAL A 23 20.12 -17.00 -6.71
CA VAL A 23 19.66 -16.68 -5.35
C VAL A 23 18.56 -15.63 -5.37
N LEU A 24 18.74 -14.54 -6.13
CA LEU A 24 17.75 -13.48 -6.28
C LEU A 24 16.42 -14.04 -6.82
N MET A 25 16.46 -14.88 -7.85
CA MET A 25 15.28 -15.55 -8.36
C MET A 25 14.68 -16.48 -7.31
N PHE A 26 15.44 -17.41 -6.74
CA PHE A 26 14.93 -18.36 -5.75
C PHE A 26 14.25 -17.65 -4.57
N VAL A 27 14.87 -16.60 -4.06
CA VAL A 27 14.36 -15.80 -2.95
C VAL A 27 13.12 -15.00 -3.37
N CYS A 28 13.14 -14.30 -4.51
CA CYS A 28 11.97 -13.55 -4.99
C CYS A 28 10.81 -14.43 -5.49
N LEU A 29 11.02 -15.73 -5.68
CA LEU A 29 10.02 -16.69 -6.13
C LEU A 29 9.41 -17.53 -5.01
N ASN A 30 9.93 -17.43 -3.78
CA ASN A 30 9.44 -18.23 -2.67
C ASN A 30 8.04 -17.73 -2.25
N PRO A 31 7.01 -18.61 -2.22
CA PRO A 31 5.62 -18.23 -1.98
C PRO A 31 5.34 -17.72 -0.56
N HIS A 32 6.20 -18.04 0.41
CA HIS A 32 6.11 -17.40 1.73
C HIS A 32 6.59 -15.95 1.72
N THR A 33 7.21 -15.53 0.61
CA THR A 33 8.08 -14.35 0.53
C THR A 33 7.70 -13.35 -0.55
N THR A 34 6.59 -13.61 -1.23
CA THR A 34 6.07 -12.75 -2.30
C THR A 34 4.96 -11.83 -1.81
N ASN A 35 4.95 -11.55 -0.51
CA ASN A 35 4.37 -10.33 0.00
C ASN A 35 5.28 -9.16 -0.40
N PRO A 36 4.76 -8.00 -0.85
CA PRO A 36 5.62 -6.85 -1.09
C PRO A 36 6.42 -6.38 0.16
N ALA A 37 6.04 -6.81 1.37
CA ALA A 37 6.80 -6.64 2.60
C ALA A 37 8.09 -7.48 2.65
N GLU A 38 8.06 -8.72 2.15
CA GLU A 38 9.24 -9.58 2.04
C GLU A 38 10.11 -9.23 0.83
N TRP A 39 9.48 -8.75 -0.27
CA TRP A 39 10.19 -8.10 -1.37
C TRP A 39 11.09 -6.95 -0.88
N ILE A 40 10.57 -6.15 0.05
CA ILE A 40 11.29 -5.07 0.73
C ILE A 40 12.35 -5.62 1.69
N LEU A 41 12.05 -6.65 2.47
CA LEU A 41 13.03 -7.30 3.35
C LEU A 41 14.26 -7.79 2.58
N TYR A 42 14.07 -8.33 1.38
CA TYR A 42 15.19 -8.78 0.58
C TYR A 42 15.99 -7.66 -0.05
N THR A 43 15.41 -6.47 -0.26
CA THR A 43 16.24 -5.32 -0.64
C THR A 43 17.33 -5.05 0.40
N LYS A 44 17.05 -5.27 1.69
CA LYS A 44 18.02 -5.11 2.78
C LYS A 44 19.27 -5.99 2.66
N TYR A 45 19.14 -7.17 2.06
CA TYR A 45 20.23 -8.14 1.97
C TYR A 45 20.77 -8.27 0.54
N LEU A 46 19.88 -8.40 -0.44
CA LEU A 46 20.23 -8.66 -1.83
C LEU A 46 20.71 -7.41 -2.57
N VAL A 47 20.25 -6.20 -2.22
CA VAL A 47 20.73 -4.98 -2.89
C VAL A 47 22.20 -4.69 -2.57
N PRO A 48 22.65 -4.68 -1.30
CA PRO A 48 24.08 -4.51 -0.99
C PRO A 48 24.97 -5.57 -1.66
N ILE A 49 24.57 -6.84 -1.58
CA ILE A 49 25.31 -7.96 -2.19
C ILE A 49 25.36 -7.80 -3.71
N GLY A 50 24.20 -7.55 -4.34
CA GLY A 50 24.09 -7.38 -5.78
C GLY A 50 24.89 -6.18 -6.28
N MET A 51 24.86 -5.05 -5.55
CA MET A 51 25.69 -3.88 -5.88
C MET A 51 27.18 -4.22 -5.88
N ALA A 52 27.67 -4.99 -4.91
CA ALA A 52 29.07 -5.44 -4.90
C ALA A 52 29.40 -6.34 -6.11
N VAL A 53 28.53 -7.29 -6.43
CA VAL A 53 28.68 -8.20 -7.59
C VAL A 53 28.71 -7.40 -8.91
N TRP A 54 27.75 -6.51 -9.12
CA TRP A 54 27.64 -5.70 -10.34
C TRP A 54 28.75 -4.66 -10.48
N LEU A 55 29.21 -4.06 -9.36
CA LEU A 55 30.35 -3.15 -9.36
C LEU A 55 31.63 -3.88 -9.79
N LEU A 56 31.91 -5.03 -9.19
CA LEU A 56 33.10 -5.84 -9.49
C LEU A 56 33.11 -6.28 -10.96
N PHE A 57 31.98 -6.82 -11.43
CA PHE A 57 31.86 -7.27 -12.82
C PHE A 57 31.98 -6.10 -13.80
N SER A 58 31.28 -4.99 -13.56
CA SER A 58 31.38 -3.79 -14.40
C SER A 58 32.82 -3.28 -14.48
N PHE A 59 33.52 -3.17 -13.35
CA PHE A 59 34.92 -2.74 -13.33
C PHE A 59 35.81 -3.66 -14.18
N ARG A 60 35.75 -4.98 -13.96
CA ARG A 60 36.59 -5.95 -14.66
C ARG A 60 36.28 -6.02 -16.16
N LEU A 61 35.01 -6.02 -16.52
CA LEU A 61 34.57 -6.02 -17.92
C LEU A 61 35.10 -4.81 -18.67
N HIS A 62 34.88 -3.61 -18.13
CA HIS A 62 35.28 -2.37 -18.81
C HIS A 62 36.81 -2.18 -18.83
N VAL A 63 37.55 -2.59 -17.78
CA VAL A 63 39.02 -2.62 -17.85
C VAL A 63 39.47 -3.52 -19.00
N SER A 64 38.87 -4.71 -19.14
CA SER A 64 39.19 -5.61 -20.25
C SER A 64 38.88 -4.97 -21.60
N LEU A 65 37.71 -4.34 -21.78
CA LEU A 65 37.33 -3.67 -23.04
C LEU A 65 38.27 -2.51 -23.39
N PHE A 66 38.62 -1.67 -22.42
CA PHE A 66 39.48 -0.50 -22.62
C PHE A 66 40.93 -0.87 -22.92
N THR A 67 41.47 -1.89 -22.24
CA THR A 67 42.87 -2.32 -22.42
C THR A 67 43.09 -3.20 -23.66
N SER A 68 42.05 -3.88 -24.12
CA SER A 68 42.14 -4.82 -25.25
C SER A 68 41.92 -4.16 -26.62
N THR A 69 41.39 -2.94 -26.65
CA THR A 69 41.30 -2.13 -27.87
C THR A 69 42.59 -1.31 -28.03
N PRO A 70 43.44 -1.56 -29.05
CA PRO A 70 44.72 -0.87 -29.20
C PRO A 70 44.53 0.52 -29.82
N ILE A 71 43.92 1.44 -29.07
CA ILE A 71 43.52 2.78 -29.52
C ILE A 71 44.70 3.56 -30.13
N HIS A 72 45.89 3.48 -29.52
CA HIS A 72 47.08 4.17 -30.02
C HIS A 72 47.55 3.63 -31.37
N TRP A 73 47.47 2.32 -31.60
CA TRP A 73 47.83 1.70 -32.88
C TRP A 73 46.80 2.05 -33.97
N ILE A 74 45.50 2.02 -33.63
CA ILE A 74 44.42 2.40 -34.54
C ILE A 74 44.50 3.88 -34.92
N ALA A 75 44.85 4.75 -33.96
CA ALA A 75 45.08 6.17 -34.18
C ALA A 75 46.32 6.42 -35.04
N MET A 76 47.42 5.72 -34.78
CA MET A 76 48.70 5.88 -35.49
C MET A 76 48.63 5.44 -36.95
N ASN A 77 47.74 4.50 -37.27
CA ASN A 77 47.53 4.00 -38.63
C ASN A 77 46.35 4.65 -39.36
N ASP A 78 45.75 5.72 -38.82
CA ASP A 78 44.61 6.47 -39.39
C ASP A 78 43.41 5.59 -39.83
N ILE A 79 43.26 4.39 -39.26
CA ILE A 79 42.22 3.43 -39.66
C ILE A 79 40.82 3.98 -39.37
N ILE A 80 40.66 4.72 -38.27
CA ILE A 80 39.41 5.38 -37.87
C ILE A 80 39.71 6.76 -37.30
N ARG A 81 39.02 7.79 -37.81
CA ARG A 81 39.18 9.21 -37.43
C ARG A 81 39.03 9.50 -35.93
N ASN A 82 38.23 8.70 -35.21
CA ASN A 82 38.06 8.80 -33.75
C ASN A 82 38.01 7.38 -33.14
N PRO A 83 39.16 6.77 -32.79
CA PRO A 83 39.21 5.40 -32.27
C PRO A 83 38.53 5.26 -30.90
N GLN A 84 38.33 6.36 -30.18
CA GLN A 84 37.49 6.42 -28.97
C GLN A 84 36.03 6.05 -29.23
N LYS A 85 35.52 6.22 -30.47
CA LYS A 85 34.16 5.78 -30.84
C LYS A 85 34.00 4.26 -30.72
N ILE A 86 35.03 3.48 -31.01
CA ILE A 86 34.98 2.01 -30.91
C ILE A 86 34.75 1.60 -29.46
N VAL A 87 35.51 2.17 -28.55
CA VAL A 87 35.40 1.89 -27.11
C VAL A 87 34.07 2.36 -26.55
N PHE A 88 33.59 3.51 -26.99
CA PHE A 88 32.25 3.99 -26.65
C PHE A 88 31.16 3.02 -27.13
N CYS A 89 31.24 2.53 -28.37
CA CYS A 89 30.31 1.53 -28.90
C CYS A 89 30.38 0.21 -28.13
N GLN A 90 31.57 -0.26 -27.75
CA GLN A 90 31.73 -1.48 -26.94
C GLN A 90 31.12 -1.32 -25.53
N ALA A 91 31.36 -0.17 -24.88
CA ALA A 91 30.76 0.14 -23.58
C ALA A 91 29.23 0.26 -23.69
N LEU A 92 28.73 0.85 -24.78
CA LEU A 92 27.30 0.94 -25.06
C LEU A 92 26.68 -0.46 -25.28
N ILE A 93 27.32 -1.34 -26.05
CA ILE A 93 26.86 -2.72 -26.24
C ILE A 93 26.84 -3.46 -24.90
N ALA A 94 27.89 -3.35 -24.09
CA ALA A 94 27.95 -3.95 -22.76
C ALA A 94 26.82 -3.43 -21.84
N PHE A 95 26.54 -2.13 -21.90
CA PHE A 95 25.43 -1.51 -21.19
C PHE A 95 24.06 -2.04 -21.67
N VAL A 96 23.85 -2.15 -22.99
CA VAL A 96 22.63 -2.74 -23.55
C VAL A 96 22.47 -4.18 -23.10
N CYS A 97 23.53 -5.00 -23.12
CA CYS A 97 23.48 -6.37 -22.62
C CYS A 97 23.13 -6.45 -21.13
N PHE A 98 23.73 -5.60 -20.29
CA PHE A 98 23.38 -5.48 -18.87
C PHE A 98 21.90 -5.12 -18.69
N PHE A 99 21.42 -4.11 -19.42
CA PHE A 99 20.04 -3.66 -19.34
C PHE A 99 19.06 -4.75 -19.77
N VAL A 100 19.33 -5.43 -20.90
CA VAL A 100 18.52 -6.56 -21.37
C VAL A 100 18.48 -7.69 -20.33
N LEU A 101 19.61 -8.03 -19.71
CA LEU A 101 19.67 -9.04 -18.66
C LEU A 101 18.82 -8.66 -17.44
N GLN A 102 18.88 -7.40 -17.01
CA GLN A 102 18.07 -6.91 -15.89
C GLN A 102 16.57 -6.89 -16.21
N MET A 103 16.20 -6.50 -17.43
CA MET A 103 14.81 -6.54 -17.88
C MET A 103 14.30 -7.97 -18.00
N ALA A 104 15.14 -8.91 -18.43
CA ALA A 104 14.83 -10.34 -18.43
C ALA A 104 14.63 -10.88 -17.01
N LEU A 105 15.51 -10.54 -16.05
CA LEU A 105 15.34 -10.90 -14.64
C LEU A 105 14.05 -10.33 -14.05
N ALA A 106 13.74 -9.06 -14.34
CA ALA A 106 12.49 -8.42 -13.93
C ALA A 106 11.27 -9.17 -14.47
N GLY A 107 11.30 -9.53 -15.76
CA GLY A 107 10.24 -10.27 -16.43
C GLY A 107 10.08 -11.70 -15.92
N ILE A 108 11.19 -12.41 -15.68
CA ILE A 108 11.18 -13.77 -15.13
C ILE A 108 10.60 -13.76 -13.72
N ILE A 109 11.08 -12.86 -12.85
CA ILE A 109 10.60 -12.76 -11.47
C ILE A 109 9.11 -12.40 -11.48
N ALA A 110 8.73 -11.28 -12.10
CA ALA A 110 7.32 -10.86 -12.14
C ALA A 110 6.41 -11.91 -12.80
N GLY A 111 6.87 -12.57 -13.87
CA GLY A 111 6.11 -13.61 -14.57
C GLY A 111 5.93 -14.87 -13.73
N ALA A 112 6.96 -15.34 -13.04
CA ALA A 112 6.86 -16.51 -12.21
C ALA A 112 6.05 -16.25 -10.92
N VAL A 113 6.07 -15.03 -10.35
CA VAL A 113 5.09 -14.63 -9.32
C VAL A 113 3.66 -14.75 -9.88
N VAL A 114 3.41 -14.22 -11.07
CA VAL A 114 2.08 -14.26 -11.69
C VAL A 114 1.59 -15.70 -11.91
N ILE A 115 2.49 -16.60 -12.33
CA ILE A 115 2.17 -18.03 -12.50
C ILE A 115 1.89 -18.71 -11.15
N ASN A 116 2.78 -18.53 -10.17
CA ASN A 116 2.69 -19.22 -8.87
C ASN A 116 1.44 -18.84 -8.08
N TYR A 117 0.99 -17.58 -8.17
CA TYR A 117 -0.17 -17.08 -7.44
C TYR A 117 -1.46 -17.10 -8.24
N SER A 118 -1.44 -17.70 -9.44
CA SER A 118 -2.58 -17.67 -10.37
C SER A 118 -3.11 -16.24 -10.56
N ALA A 119 -2.18 -15.29 -10.68
CA ALA A 119 -2.50 -13.87 -10.81
C ALA A 119 -2.64 -13.47 -12.27
N GLY A 120 -3.27 -12.31 -12.51
CA GLY A 120 -3.45 -11.78 -13.86
C GLY A 120 -2.25 -10.95 -14.35
N TRP A 121 -2.26 -10.60 -15.63
CA TRP A 121 -1.29 -9.65 -16.24
C TRP A 121 -1.22 -8.30 -15.52
N ASP A 122 -2.29 -7.93 -14.82
CA ASP A 122 -2.35 -6.70 -14.05
C ASP A 122 -1.36 -6.65 -12.89
N LEU A 123 -1.11 -7.79 -12.25
CA LEU A 123 -0.09 -7.90 -11.21
C LEU A 123 1.31 -7.86 -11.82
N PHE A 124 1.51 -8.44 -13.01
CA PHE A 124 2.77 -8.31 -13.76
C PHE A 124 3.13 -6.84 -14.01
N ALA A 125 2.18 -6.08 -14.57
CA ALA A 125 2.35 -4.67 -14.88
C ALA A 125 2.63 -3.79 -13.64
N PHE A 126 2.32 -4.31 -12.45
CA PHE A 126 2.59 -3.67 -11.17
C PHE A 126 3.96 -4.06 -10.57
N LEU A 127 4.29 -5.36 -10.57
CA LEU A 127 5.55 -5.88 -10.02
C LEU A 127 6.77 -5.49 -10.87
N PHE A 128 6.59 -5.42 -12.19
CA PHE A 128 7.69 -5.11 -13.10
C PHE A 128 8.31 -3.71 -12.83
N PRO A 129 7.55 -2.60 -12.74
CA PRO A 129 8.09 -1.31 -12.32
C PRO A 129 8.71 -1.31 -10.90
N LEU A 130 8.17 -2.12 -9.98
CA LEU A 130 8.72 -2.23 -8.63
C LEU A 130 10.13 -2.82 -8.64
N TYR A 131 10.36 -3.88 -9.43
CA TYR A 131 11.70 -4.44 -9.64
C TYR A 131 12.64 -3.40 -10.24
N VAL A 132 12.19 -2.69 -11.28
CA VAL A 132 13.00 -1.66 -11.95
C VAL A 132 13.50 -0.62 -10.93
N ILE A 133 12.63 -0.18 -10.03
CA ILE A 133 12.98 0.85 -9.05
C ILE A 133 13.83 0.31 -7.90
N HIS A 134 13.57 -0.91 -7.42
CA HIS A 134 14.20 -1.44 -6.20
C HIS A 134 15.50 -2.22 -6.46
N PHE A 135 15.65 -2.87 -7.62
CA PHE A 135 16.83 -3.67 -7.95
C PHE A 135 17.64 -3.08 -9.11
N LEU A 136 17.00 -2.79 -10.25
CA LEU A 136 17.72 -2.30 -11.43
C LEU A 136 18.41 -0.94 -11.18
N LEU A 137 17.75 0.04 -10.55
CA LEU A 137 18.39 1.34 -10.27
C LEU A 137 19.66 1.24 -9.38
N PRO A 138 19.68 0.54 -8.24
CA PRO A 138 20.92 0.35 -7.49
C PRO A 138 21.99 -0.43 -8.25
N PHE A 139 21.62 -1.44 -9.04
CA PHE A 139 22.59 -2.18 -9.87
C PHE A 139 23.15 -1.34 -11.01
N LEU A 140 22.32 -0.49 -11.62
CA LEU A 140 22.73 0.52 -12.59
C LEU A 140 23.70 1.52 -11.96
N TRP A 141 23.45 1.94 -10.73
CA TRP A 141 24.35 2.83 -9.99
C TRP A 141 25.73 2.18 -9.78
N ALA A 142 25.76 0.93 -9.31
CA ALA A 142 26.97 0.13 -9.17
C ALA A 142 27.69 -0.06 -10.52
N TRP A 143 26.95 -0.33 -11.59
CA TRP A 143 27.47 -0.46 -12.95
C TRP A 143 28.18 0.81 -13.42
N MET A 144 27.58 1.98 -13.21
CA MET A 144 28.15 3.28 -13.57
C MET A 144 29.42 3.62 -12.78
N ILE A 145 29.49 3.24 -11.50
CA ILE A 145 30.71 3.36 -10.69
C ILE A 145 31.83 2.48 -11.27
N GLY A 146 31.54 1.23 -11.61
CA GLY A 146 32.50 0.31 -12.25
C GLY A 146 33.01 0.82 -13.61
N LEU A 147 32.13 1.36 -14.44
CA LEU A 147 32.48 2.00 -15.72
C LEU A 147 33.38 3.23 -15.52
N SER A 148 33.04 4.08 -14.56
CA SER A 148 33.78 5.33 -14.30
C SER A 148 35.19 5.05 -13.78
N THR A 149 35.31 4.11 -12.84
CA THR A 149 36.58 3.73 -12.22
C THR A 149 37.50 2.99 -13.20
N SER A 150 36.95 2.10 -14.03
CA SER A 150 37.70 1.43 -15.09
C SER A 150 38.20 2.40 -16.17
N ALA A 151 37.43 3.44 -16.51
CA ALA A 151 37.86 4.47 -17.45
C ALA A 151 39.05 5.26 -16.92
N VAL A 152 39.04 5.65 -15.64
CA VAL A 152 40.20 6.30 -15.00
C VAL A 152 41.40 5.36 -14.93
N TYR A 153 41.17 4.07 -14.68
CA TYR A 153 42.23 3.07 -14.63
C TYR A 153 42.93 2.92 -15.99
N ALA A 154 42.15 2.83 -17.08
CA ALA A 154 42.68 2.61 -18.42
C ALA A 154 43.31 3.85 -19.05
N TYR A 155 42.74 5.04 -18.83
CA TYR A 155 43.16 6.27 -19.54
C TYR A 155 44.03 7.23 -18.72
N HIS A 156 44.10 7.04 -17.39
CA HIS A 156 44.89 7.94 -16.53
C HIS A 156 45.97 7.19 -15.76
N SER A 157 45.63 6.56 -14.64
CA SER A 157 46.59 5.79 -13.84
C SER A 157 45.86 4.92 -12.81
N SER A 158 46.48 3.80 -12.45
CA SER A 158 46.01 2.93 -11.37
C SER A 158 45.87 3.68 -10.03
N LYS A 159 46.81 4.58 -9.71
CA LYS A 159 46.77 5.41 -8.50
C LYS A 159 45.56 6.35 -8.47
N LYS A 160 45.25 7.02 -9.58
CA LYS A 160 44.03 7.87 -9.68
C LYS A 160 42.75 7.04 -9.60
N ALA A 161 42.73 5.86 -10.21
CA ALA A 161 41.57 4.97 -10.15
C ALA A 161 41.31 4.46 -8.73
N MET A 162 42.37 4.08 -7.99
CA MET A 162 42.26 3.66 -6.58
C MET A 162 41.69 4.77 -5.70
N LEU A 163 42.12 6.02 -5.89
CA LEU A 163 41.56 7.16 -5.16
C LEU A 163 40.07 7.35 -5.46
N LEU A 164 39.66 7.26 -6.72
CA LEU A 164 38.25 7.37 -7.12
C LEU A 164 37.39 6.23 -6.56
N VAL A 165 37.90 4.99 -6.60
CA VAL A 165 37.26 3.84 -5.95
C VAL A 165 37.10 4.10 -4.45
N GLY A 166 38.13 4.62 -3.78
CA GLY A 166 38.06 4.99 -2.37
C GLY A 166 36.94 5.99 -2.06
N VAL A 167 36.76 7.02 -2.89
CA VAL A 167 35.65 7.99 -2.75
C VAL A 167 34.29 7.29 -2.89
N PHE A 168 34.11 6.46 -3.92
CA PHE A 168 32.82 5.78 -4.13
C PHE A 168 32.53 4.72 -3.06
N VAL A 169 33.54 3.96 -2.63
CA VAL A 169 33.38 2.98 -1.55
C VAL A 169 33.03 3.68 -0.23
N LEU A 170 33.72 4.78 0.10
CA LEU A 170 33.38 5.59 1.27
C LEU A 170 31.94 6.11 1.16
N TRP A 171 31.53 6.58 -0.01
CA TRP A 171 30.15 7.05 -0.22
C TRP A 171 29.13 5.93 -0.03
N ILE A 172 29.36 4.74 -0.61
CA ILE A 172 28.51 3.57 -0.43
C ILE A 172 28.40 3.19 1.05
N ILE A 173 29.52 3.15 1.79
CA ILE A 173 29.54 2.83 3.22
C ILE A 173 28.75 3.88 4.02
N VAL A 174 28.93 5.16 3.74
CA VAL A 174 28.20 6.25 4.41
C VAL A 174 26.70 6.14 4.14
N LEU A 175 26.30 5.90 2.89
CA LEU A 175 24.88 5.76 2.54
C LEU A 175 24.25 4.56 3.22
N PHE A 176 24.87 3.38 3.15
CA PHE A 176 24.33 2.21 3.85
C PHE A 176 24.34 2.41 5.36
N SER A 177 25.38 3.02 5.93
CA SER A 177 25.43 3.32 7.38
C SER A 177 24.32 4.27 7.81
N LEU A 178 24.02 5.30 7.01
CA LEU A 178 22.87 6.18 7.23
C LEU A 178 21.57 5.42 7.09
N GLU A 179 21.47 4.53 6.11
CA GLU A 179 20.32 3.67 5.92
C GLU A 179 20.08 2.81 7.16
N TYR A 180 21.03 1.94 7.52
CA TYR A 180 20.85 0.98 8.63
C TYR A 180 20.68 1.67 9.99
N ARG A 181 21.18 2.89 10.18
CA ARG A 181 21.08 3.64 11.45
C ARG A 181 19.85 4.52 11.53
N ASN A 182 19.35 5.05 10.41
CA ASN A 182 18.23 5.98 10.39
C ASN A 182 17.07 5.39 9.58
N PRO A 183 16.00 4.89 10.25
CA PRO A 183 14.84 4.30 9.59
C PRO A 183 14.10 5.23 8.61
N SER A 184 14.34 6.55 8.73
CA SER A 184 13.78 7.56 7.84
C SER A 184 14.60 7.82 6.58
N PHE A 185 15.84 7.36 6.54
CA PHE A 185 16.70 7.43 5.36
C PHE A 185 16.59 6.11 4.61
N SER A 186 15.91 6.12 3.47
CA SER A 186 15.79 4.96 2.59
C SER A 186 16.09 5.36 1.15
N LEU A 187 17.23 4.93 0.66
CA LEU A 187 17.72 5.19 -0.68
C LEU A 187 17.67 3.93 -1.54
N TRP A 188 18.31 2.84 -1.12
CA TRP A 188 18.43 1.55 -1.80
C TRP A 188 17.74 0.42 -1.02
N VAL A 189 17.82 0.47 0.30
CA VAL A 189 17.22 -0.43 1.28
C VAL A 189 16.05 0.27 1.97
N ASN A 190 14.90 -0.38 2.03
CA ASN A 190 13.81 0.03 2.91
C ASN A 190 14.01 -0.66 4.27
N HIS A 191 14.41 0.09 5.30
CA HIS A 191 14.66 -0.45 6.67
C HIS A 191 13.44 -0.62 7.54
N ARG A 192 12.24 -0.31 7.01
CA ARG A 192 11.04 -0.43 7.81
C ARG A 192 10.71 -1.89 8.04
N TRP A 193 10.10 -2.15 9.20
CA TRP A 193 9.95 -3.49 9.76
C TRP A 193 9.47 -4.48 8.68
N PRO A 194 9.97 -5.74 8.68
CA PRO A 194 9.63 -6.75 7.68
C PRO A 194 8.13 -6.99 7.49
N TYR A 195 7.33 -6.60 8.48
CA TYR A 195 5.87 -6.75 8.56
C TYR A 195 5.11 -5.44 8.30
N ILE A 196 5.82 -4.36 7.95
CA ILE A 196 5.25 -3.02 7.78
C ILE A 196 5.42 -2.60 6.31
N ASP A 197 4.40 -3.01 5.55
CA ASP A 197 3.76 -2.20 4.52
C ASP A 197 4.35 -2.14 3.09
N PRO A 198 3.85 -2.99 2.17
CA PRO A 198 3.86 -2.76 0.72
C PRO A 198 3.49 -1.35 0.27
N LEU A 199 2.51 -0.73 0.92
CA LEU A 199 1.88 0.52 0.50
C LEU A 199 2.85 1.68 0.65
N PHE A 200 3.64 1.75 1.74
CA PHE A 200 4.63 2.82 1.94
C PHE A 200 5.64 2.93 0.80
N SER A 201 6.08 1.79 0.26
CA SER A 201 7.01 1.77 -0.88
C SER A 201 6.40 2.30 -2.18
N LEU A 202 5.08 2.14 -2.35
CA LEU A 202 4.33 2.53 -3.55
C LEU A 202 3.99 4.01 -3.58
N THR A 203 3.74 4.57 -2.41
CA THR A 203 3.20 5.90 -2.26
C THR A 203 4.19 6.99 -2.64
N PHE A 204 5.45 6.80 -2.29
CA PHE A 204 6.54 7.69 -2.67
C PHE A 204 7.36 7.11 -3.82
N GLN A 205 6.82 6.16 -4.60
CA GLN A 205 7.58 5.46 -5.63
C GLN A 205 8.17 6.42 -6.67
N LYS A 206 7.42 7.48 -7.03
CA LYS A 206 7.88 8.52 -7.96
C LYS A 206 8.99 9.37 -7.33
N GLU A 207 8.78 9.85 -6.11
CA GLU A 207 9.73 10.67 -5.35
C GLU A 207 11.03 9.89 -5.11
N ARG A 208 10.92 8.61 -4.71
CA ARG A 208 12.04 7.68 -4.54
C ARG A 208 12.78 7.42 -5.84
N MET A 209 12.08 7.24 -6.96
CA MET A 209 12.72 7.11 -8.27
C MET A 209 13.53 8.36 -8.60
N LEU A 210 12.97 9.56 -8.41
CA LEU A 210 13.66 10.82 -8.64
C LEU A 210 14.90 10.97 -7.75
N ILE A 211 14.80 10.63 -6.46
CA ILE A 211 15.94 10.67 -5.54
C ILE A 211 17.03 9.67 -5.97
N LYS A 212 16.68 8.43 -6.30
CA LYS A 212 17.62 7.42 -6.81
C LYS A 212 18.33 7.88 -8.09
N LEU A 213 17.58 8.48 -9.03
CA LEU A 213 18.15 9.06 -10.26
C LEU A 213 19.09 10.24 -9.94
N ALA A 214 18.75 11.08 -8.95
CA ALA A 214 19.63 12.16 -8.52
C ALA A 214 20.98 11.64 -7.98
N TYR A 215 21.00 10.52 -7.25
CA TYR A 215 22.24 9.88 -6.82
C TYR A 215 23.06 9.33 -8.01
N ILE A 216 22.40 8.72 -9.00
CA ILE A 216 23.08 8.24 -10.22
C ILE A 216 23.71 9.40 -11.00
N LEU A 217 22.96 10.48 -11.22
CA LEU A 217 23.47 11.69 -11.89
C LEU A 217 24.61 12.34 -11.10
N SER A 218 24.53 12.33 -9.77
CA SER A 218 25.57 12.86 -8.90
C SER A 218 26.88 12.06 -9.02
N SER A 219 26.83 10.74 -9.22
CA SER A 219 28.04 9.95 -9.48
C SER A 219 28.72 10.29 -10.81
N ILE A 220 27.94 10.63 -11.83
CA ILE A 220 28.49 11.12 -13.11
C ILE A 220 29.18 12.48 -12.89
N ALA A 221 28.58 13.36 -12.09
CA ALA A 221 29.19 14.65 -11.73
C ALA A 221 30.49 14.47 -10.92
N VAL A 222 30.51 13.57 -9.93
CA VAL A 222 31.72 13.21 -9.17
C VAL A 222 32.83 12.72 -10.10
N TYR A 223 32.52 11.82 -11.04
CA TYR A 223 33.48 11.38 -12.05
C TYR A 223 34.00 12.55 -12.92
N GLY A 224 33.10 13.44 -13.37
CA GLY A 224 33.46 14.60 -14.18
C GLY A 224 34.41 15.58 -13.46
N VAL A 225 34.11 15.89 -12.20
CA VAL A 225 34.95 16.76 -11.34
C VAL A 225 36.30 16.09 -11.04
N PHE A 226 36.30 14.80 -10.70
CA PHE A 226 37.53 14.08 -10.42
C PHE A 226 38.46 14.00 -11.65
N ARG A 227 37.87 13.82 -12.85
CA ARG A 227 38.60 13.75 -14.12
C ARG A 227 39.16 15.11 -14.53
N SER A 228 38.39 16.20 -14.37
CA SER A 228 38.79 17.53 -14.84
C SER A 228 39.96 18.12 -14.05
N MET A 229 40.18 17.65 -12.81
CA MET A 229 41.25 18.15 -11.97
C MET A 229 42.61 17.50 -12.28
N ARG A 230 43.58 18.36 -12.62
CA ARG A 230 44.95 17.95 -12.94
C ARG A 230 45.65 17.26 -11.76
N ARG A 231 45.49 17.80 -10.55
CA ARG A 231 46.05 17.27 -9.30
C ARG A 231 45.08 16.29 -8.63
N SER A 232 45.53 15.05 -8.39
CA SER A 232 44.69 13.97 -7.82
C SER A 232 44.11 14.32 -6.45
N PHE A 233 44.86 15.04 -5.59
CA PHE A 233 44.40 15.45 -4.26
C PHE A 233 43.31 16.53 -4.30
N ALA A 234 43.40 17.48 -5.23
CA ALA A 234 42.36 18.50 -5.42
C ALA A 234 41.07 17.85 -5.92
N GLY A 235 41.19 16.91 -6.88
CA GLY A 235 40.06 16.12 -7.38
C GLY A 235 39.41 15.28 -6.28
N LEU A 236 40.22 14.68 -5.40
CA LEU A 236 39.75 13.95 -4.22
C LEU A 236 38.94 14.87 -3.29
N ALA A 237 39.51 16.01 -2.87
CA ALA A 237 38.85 16.93 -1.96
C ALA A 237 37.52 17.45 -2.54
N ALA A 238 37.52 17.91 -3.79
CA ALA A 238 36.31 18.38 -4.46
C ALA A 238 35.23 17.29 -4.60
N SER A 239 35.65 16.06 -4.89
CA SER A 239 34.73 14.91 -4.98
C SER A 239 34.11 14.56 -3.63
N VAL A 240 34.91 14.56 -2.56
CA VAL A 240 34.43 14.32 -1.20
C VAL A 240 33.46 15.42 -0.76
N THR A 241 33.77 16.70 -1.01
CA THR A 241 32.86 17.81 -0.71
C THR A 241 31.53 17.68 -1.45
N LEU A 242 31.57 17.32 -2.74
CA LEU A 242 30.37 17.10 -3.54
C LEU A 242 29.53 15.94 -3.00
N VAL A 243 30.18 14.82 -2.66
CA VAL A 243 29.52 13.64 -2.05
C VAL A 243 28.81 14.00 -0.74
N ILE A 244 29.47 14.77 0.13
CA ILE A 244 28.89 15.22 1.41
C ILE A 244 27.69 16.13 1.14
N PHE A 245 27.84 17.13 0.27
CA PHE A 245 26.76 18.08 -0.06
C PHE A 245 25.53 17.37 -0.63
N VAL A 246 25.72 16.49 -1.60
CA VAL A 246 24.64 15.70 -2.22
C VAL A 246 23.93 14.84 -1.18
N THR A 247 24.70 14.19 -0.29
CA THR A 247 24.13 13.31 0.75
C THR A 247 23.28 14.10 1.74
N PHE A 248 23.76 15.24 2.26
CA PHE A 248 22.99 16.07 3.19
C PHE A 248 21.76 16.71 2.54
N PHE A 249 21.89 17.24 1.32
CA PHE A 249 20.78 17.87 0.61
C PHE A 249 19.66 16.86 0.31
N LEU A 250 20.01 15.68 -0.21
CA LEU A 250 19.03 14.64 -0.52
C LEU A 250 18.44 14.01 0.75
N GLN A 251 19.21 13.89 1.84
CA GLN A 251 18.69 13.48 3.15
C GLN A 251 17.66 14.49 3.69
N HIS A 252 17.91 15.80 3.58
CA HIS A 252 16.95 16.83 4.00
C HIS A 252 15.69 16.83 3.13
N ALA A 253 15.82 16.58 1.83
CA ALA A 253 14.67 16.39 0.95
C ALA A 253 13.87 15.14 1.35
N GLN A 254 14.56 14.04 1.71
CA GLN A 254 13.94 12.78 2.13
C GLN A 254 13.21 12.87 3.47
N SER A 255 13.75 13.59 4.46
CA SER A 255 13.14 13.69 5.79
C SER A 255 11.76 14.38 5.78
N LYS A 256 11.45 15.17 4.74
CA LYS A 256 10.10 15.74 4.54
C LYS A 256 9.04 14.70 4.18
N PHE A 257 9.43 13.45 3.89
CA PHE A 257 8.52 12.34 3.54
C PHE A 257 8.33 11.34 4.71
N GLN A 258 8.64 11.73 5.95
CA GLN A 258 8.48 10.90 7.15
C GLN A 258 7.02 10.81 7.61
N LEU A 259 6.27 9.96 6.93
CA LEU A 259 4.85 9.76 7.22
C LEU A 259 4.59 8.90 8.48
N ASP A 260 5.51 8.01 8.84
CA ASP A 260 5.26 6.93 9.81
C ASP A 260 5.04 7.38 11.24
N ASP A 261 5.83 8.36 11.70
CA ASP A 261 5.67 8.89 13.04
C ASP A 261 4.28 9.52 13.18
N ILE A 262 3.70 10.03 12.08
CA ILE A 262 2.37 10.61 12.06
C ILE A 262 1.29 9.52 12.01
N LEU A 263 1.47 8.46 11.20
CA LEU A 263 0.48 7.37 11.09
C LEU A 263 0.37 6.57 12.40
N LEU A 264 1.51 6.15 12.96
CA LEU A 264 1.55 5.37 14.20
C LEU A 264 1.13 6.21 15.41
N ALA A 265 1.49 7.50 15.45
CA ALA A 265 1.05 8.38 16.53
C ALA A 265 -0.45 8.66 16.49
N ASN A 266 -1.07 8.73 15.31
CA ASN A 266 -2.52 8.95 15.21
C ASN A 266 -3.31 7.74 15.69
N ASP A 267 -2.90 6.52 15.31
CA ASP A 267 -3.55 5.28 15.77
C ASP A 267 -3.34 5.08 17.28
N ALA A 268 -2.13 5.32 17.79
CA ALA A 268 -1.86 5.27 19.22
C ALA A 268 -2.64 6.33 20.00
N LYS A 269 -2.76 7.55 19.46
CA LYS A 269 -3.56 8.62 20.03
C LYS A 269 -5.03 8.25 20.07
N LEU A 270 -5.58 7.67 18.99
CA LEU A 270 -6.95 7.19 18.94
C LEU A 270 -7.18 6.10 19.99
N TYR A 271 -6.30 5.11 20.06
CA TYR A 271 -6.39 4.04 21.07
C TYR A 271 -6.40 4.61 22.49
N GLN A 272 -5.50 5.56 22.80
CA GLN A 272 -5.50 6.21 24.11
C GLN A 272 -6.77 7.04 24.36
N GLN A 273 -7.29 7.74 23.34
CA GLN A 273 -8.54 8.50 23.44
C GLN A 273 -9.74 7.60 23.74
N LEU A 274 -9.81 6.42 23.13
CA LEU A 274 -10.88 5.45 23.34
C LEU A 274 -10.71 4.74 24.70
N LYS A 275 -9.49 4.31 25.04
CA LYS A 275 -9.19 3.64 26.33
C LYS A 275 -9.48 4.52 27.54
N HIS A 276 -9.26 5.83 27.43
CA HIS A 276 -9.52 6.80 28.49
C HIS A 276 -10.86 7.52 28.33
N ARG A 277 -11.75 7.01 27.47
CA ARG A 277 -13.11 7.51 27.34
C ARG A 277 -13.88 7.08 28.57
N ASP A 278 -13.86 7.91 29.62
CA ASP A 278 -14.89 7.86 30.65
C ASP A 278 -16.23 7.90 29.91
N GLN A 279 -17.08 6.90 30.14
CA GLN A 279 -18.39 6.69 29.50
C GLN A 279 -19.18 8.00 29.47
N THR A 280 -18.96 8.80 28.44
CA THR A 280 -19.47 10.16 28.38
C THR A 280 -20.81 10.06 27.69
N LYS A 281 -21.85 10.15 28.53
CA LYS A 281 -23.28 10.22 28.21
C LYS A 281 -23.53 10.73 26.78
N ASN A 282 -24.36 10.01 26.01
CA ASN A 282 -24.91 10.43 24.71
C ASN A 282 -25.14 11.94 24.70
N ILE A 283 -24.25 12.68 24.03
CA ILE A 283 -24.35 14.13 23.99
C ILE A 283 -25.45 14.43 22.97
N PRO A 284 -26.58 15.04 23.36
CA PRO A 284 -27.63 15.34 22.41
C PRO A 284 -27.08 16.28 21.34
N LEU A 285 -27.14 15.80 20.09
CA LEU A 285 -26.84 16.59 18.91
C LEU A 285 -28.04 17.50 18.63
N TYR A 286 -27.78 18.78 18.36
CA TYR A 286 -28.81 19.78 18.12
C TYR A 286 -28.41 20.76 17.02
N GLY A 287 -29.43 21.27 16.33
CA GLY A 287 -29.32 22.30 15.30
C GLY A 287 -29.70 21.78 13.91
N TYR A 288 -30.47 22.57 13.18
CA TYR A 288 -30.84 22.25 11.79
C TYR A 288 -29.78 22.73 10.80
N TRP A 289 -29.08 21.77 10.19
CA TRP A 289 -28.09 22.01 9.14
C TRP A 289 -28.22 20.98 8.02
N LYS A 290 -27.71 21.33 6.84
CA LYS A 290 -27.60 20.42 5.68
C LYS A 290 -26.24 20.58 5.03
N ILE A 291 -25.70 19.49 4.49
CA ILE A 291 -24.47 19.55 3.70
C ILE A 291 -24.82 20.11 2.33
N LYS A 292 -24.19 21.22 1.96
CA LYS A 292 -24.37 21.91 0.67
C LYS A 292 -23.27 21.54 -0.32
N GLU A 293 -22.05 21.36 0.19
CA GLU A 293 -20.86 21.16 -0.65
C GLU A 293 -19.83 20.29 0.05
N ILE A 294 -19.15 19.43 -0.71
CA ILE A 294 -17.99 18.67 -0.26
C ILE A 294 -16.87 18.86 -1.29
N GLU A 295 -15.71 19.32 -0.84
CA GLU A 295 -14.48 19.38 -1.62
C GLU A 295 -13.45 18.42 -1.00
N VAL A 296 -12.98 17.45 -1.79
CA VAL A 296 -11.86 16.58 -1.42
C VAL A 296 -10.70 16.85 -2.36
N ASN A 297 -9.63 17.45 -1.84
CA ASN A 297 -8.41 17.74 -2.58
C ASN A 297 -7.18 17.19 -1.85
N PRO A 298 -6.72 15.98 -2.19
CA PRO A 298 -5.62 15.30 -1.49
C PRO A 298 -4.29 16.06 -1.46
N LYS A 299 -4.10 17.07 -2.33
CA LYS A 299 -2.87 17.88 -2.42
C LYS A 299 -2.95 19.22 -1.68
N SER A 300 -4.12 19.55 -1.12
CA SER A 300 -4.37 20.79 -0.39
C SER A 300 -3.87 20.70 1.05
N THR A 301 -3.46 21.83 1.64
CA THR A 301 -3.21 21.95 3.09
C THR A 301 -4.44 21.53 3.92
N TYR A 302 -5.63 21.73 3.37
CA TYR A 302 -6.91 21.26 3.93
C TYR A 302 -7.53 20.29 2.94
N PRO A 303 -7.31 18.97 3.11
CA PRO A 303 -7.66 17.98 2.11
C PRO A 303 -9.16 17.70 2.02
N ILE A 304 -9.89 17.96 3.10
CA ILE A 304 -11.35 17.82 3.15
C ILE A 304 -11.93 19.17 3.59
N LYS A 305 -12.86 19.69 2.79
CA LYS A 305 -13.68 20.84 3.15
C LYS A 305 -15.14 20.48 2.96
N ILE A 306 -15.95 20.87 3.93
CA ILE A 306 -17.39 20.59 3.90
C ILE A 306 -18.13 21.87 4.25
N THR A 307 -19.02 22.30 3.36
CA THR A 307 -19.86 23.46 3.58
C THR A 307 -21.25 23.04 3.99
N LEU A 308 -21.69 23.55 5.13
CA LEU A 308 -23.02 23.36 5.69
C LEU A 308 -23.85 24.62 5.49
N SER A 309 -25.10 24.46 5.03
CA SER A 309 -26.13 25.49 5.15
C SER A 309 -26.77 25.40 6.53
N LEU A 310 -26.94 26.55 7.18
CA LEU A 310 -27.46 26.66 8.54
C LEU A 310 -28.85 27.29 8.52
N HIS A 311 -29.73 26.83 9.40
CA HIS A 311 -31.02 27.48 9.56
C HIS A 311 -30.86 28.84 10.28
N PRO A 312 -31.57 29.92 9.89
CA PRO A 312 -31.34 31.29 10.40
C PRO A 312 -31.46 31.47 11.92
N LYS A 313 -32.13 30.54 12.61
CA LYS A 313 -32.37 30.58 14.06
C LYS A 313 -31.34 29.82 14.88
N GLU A 314 -30.39 29.15 14.22
CA GLU A 314 -29.41 28.30 14.90
C GLU A 314 -28.19 29.13 15.30
N HIS A 315 -28.04 29.39 16.59
CA HIS A 315 -26.87 30.09 17.16
C HIS A 315 -25.76 29.14 17.59
N THR A 316 -26.08 27.86 17.77
CA THR A 316 -25.11 26.81 18.09
C THR A 316 -25.52 25.54 17.37
N VAL A 317 -24.56 24.87 16.74
CA VAL A 317 -24.78 23.62 16.03
C VAL A 317 -23.86 22.55 16.61
N ARG A 318 -24.40 21.36 16.81
CA ARG A 318 -23.65 20.16 17.13
C ARG A 318 -23.82 19.12 16.03
N PHE A 319 -22.72 18.49 15.67
CA PHE A 319 -22.69 17.34 14.76
C PHE A 319 -21.61 16.38 15.23
N SER A 320 -21.71 15.12 14.81
CA SER A 320 -20.66 14.14 15.02
C SER A 320 -19.83 13.96 13.75
N ILE A 321 -18.55 13.66 13.91
CA ILE A 321 -17.63 13.18 12.88
C ILE A 321 -16.85 12.03 13.49
N ASN A 322 -16.34 11.13 12.67
CA ASN A 322 -15.47 10.06 13.15
C ASN A 322 -14.31 10.59 14.03
N GLU A 323 -14.06 9.92 15.17
CA GLU A 323 -13.05 10.27 16.19
C GLU A 323 -11.63 10.44 15.63
N GLN A 324 -11.33 9.84 14.48
CA GLN A 324 -10.04 9.95 13.79
C GLN A 324 -9.80 11.29 13.10
N PHE A 325 -10.84 12.10 12.88
CA PHE A 325 -10.74 13.38 12.20
C PHE A 325 -10.61 14.52 13.19
N GLN A 326 -9.75 15.49 12.87
CA GLN A 326 -9.62 16.73 13.64
C GLN A 326 -9.98 17.91 12.75
N ILE A 327 -10.79 18.82 13.28
CA ILE A 327 -11.09 20.09 12.63
C ILE A 327 -9.94 21.06 12.90
N ASP A 328 -9.43 21.71 11.84
CA ASP A 328 -8.43 22.76 11.97
C ASP A 328 -9.10 24.10 12.31
N HIS A 329 -10.09 24.49 11.51
CA HIS A 329 -10.89 25.68 11.74
C HIS A 329 -12.23 25.61 11.00
N ILE A 330 -13.15 26.47 11.39
CA ILE A 330 -14.47 26.63 10.75
C ILE A 330 -14.64 28.09 10.35
N GLN A 331 -15.15 28.35 9.15
CA GLN A 331 -15.42 29.70 8.66
C GLN A 331 -16.91 29.90 8.38
N GLY A 332 -17.49 31.03 8.79
CA GLY A 332 -18.87 31.41 8.49
C GLY A 332 -18.98 32.92 8.32
N GLY A 333 -19.70 33.38 7.29
CA GLY A 333 -19.84 34.82 7.00
C GLY A 333 -18.50 35.57 6.81
N GLY A 334 -17.47 34.88 6.29
CA GLY A 334 -16.13 35.43 6.10
C GLY A 334 -15.26 35.53 7.37
N LYS A 335 -15.73 35.04 8.52
CA LYS A 335 -15.00 35.05 9.80
C LYS A 335 -14.77 33.63 10.31
N ARG A 336 -13.75 33.45 11.17
CA ARG A 336 -13.54 32.18 11.90
C ARG A 336 -14.60 32.04 12.99
N LEU A 337 -15.25 30.87 13.05
CA LEU A 337 -16.23 30.52 14.08
C LEU A 337 -15.53 29.76 15.21
N PRO A 338 -15.84 30.05 16.49
CA PRO A 338 -15.31 29.29 17.60
C PRO A 338 -16.03 27.93 17.68
N PHE A 339 -15.25 26.89 17.96
CA PHE A 339 -15.76 25.54 18.11
C PHE A 339 -14.99 24.77 19.19
N GLN A 340 -15.62 23.72 19.71
CA GLN A 340 -15.02 22.74 20.60
C GLN A 340 -15.25 21.35 20.00
N GLN A 341 -14.21 20.53 19.96
CA GLN A 341 -14.29 19.13 19.55
C GLN A 341 -13.93 18.25 20.73
N GLN A 342 -14.82 17.33 21.11
CA GLN A 342 -14.62 16.34 22.16
C GLN A 342 -14.89 14.95 21.58
N GLY A 343 -13.83 14.20 21.28
CA GLY A 343 -13.94 12.93 20.57
C GLY A 343 -14.56 13.11 19.17
N ASN A 344 -15.67 12.42 18.94
CA ASN A 344 -16.47 12.48 17.71
C ASN A 344 -17.41 13.69 17.66
N VAL A 345 -17.75 14.33 18.79
CA VAL A 345 -18.73 15.43 18.83
C VAL A 345 -18.04 16.78 18.63
N VAL A 346 -18.61 17.59 17.74
CA VAL A 346 -18.17 18.95 17.44
C VAL A 346 -19.30 19.92 17.76
N GLN A 347 -19.03 20.91 18.60
CA GLN A 347 -19.93 22.02 18.90
C GLN A 347 -19.38 23.32 18.32
N VAL A 348 -20.19 24.02 17.52
CA VAL A 348 -19.84 25.27 16.84
C VAL A 348 -20.79 26.38 17.26
N GLN A 349 -20.26 27.55 17.62
CA GLN A 349 -21.09 28.75 17.75
C GLN A 349 -21.16 29.43 16.38
N THR A 350 -22.35 29.46 15.80
CA THR A 350 -22.56 29.92 14.42
C THR A 350 -22.66 31.44 14.32
N ASN A 351 -22.96 32.11 15.43
CA ASN A 351 -23.17 33.56 15.51
C ASN A 351 -24.16 34.09 14.44
N GLY A 352 -25.15 33.28 14.06
CA GLY A 352 -26.16 33.64 13.05
C GLY A 352 -25.66 33.59 11.60
N ALA A 353 -24.52 32.96 11.31
CA ALA A 353 -24.05 32.76 9.94
C ALA A 353 -25.03 31.87 9.15
N PRO A 354 -25.36 32.20 7.87
CA PRO A 354 -26.26 31.39 7.05
C PRO A 354 -25.61 30.10 6.51
N SER A 355 -24.29 30.04 6.55
CA SER A 355 -23.51 28.87 6.14
C SER A 355 -22.17 28.86 6.85
N MET A 356 -21.62 27.66 7.04
CA MET A 356 -20.26 27.49 7.55
C MET A 356 -19.49 26.47 6.72
N THR A 357 -18.19 26.66 6.56
CA THR A 357 -17.27 25.72 5.92
C THR A 357 -16.31 25.18 6.97
N ILE A 358 -16.31 23.86 7.11
CA ILE A 358 -15.45 23.11 8.01
C ILE A 358 -14.19 22.74 7.24
N TYR A 359 -13.03 23.13 7.79
CA TYR A 359 -11.73 22.76 7.26
C TYR A 359 -11.14 21.70 8.16
N TYR A 360 -10.99 20.50 7.61
CA TYR A 360 -10.34 19.42 8.32
C TYR A 360 -8.85 19.68 8.32
N ARG A 361 -8.21 19.42 9.47
CA ARG A 361 -6.76 19.41 9.55
C ARG A 361 -6.21 18.41 8.55
N HIS A 362 -5.03 18.67 8.00
CA HIS A 362 -4.38 17.70 7.14
C HIS A 362 -4.17 16.40 7.91
N THR A 363 -5.01 15.42 7.63
CA THR A 363 -4.90 14.08 8.18
C THR A 363 -4.05 13.29 7.21
N PHE A 364 -2.74 13.27 7.45
CA PHE A 364 -1.89 12.28 6.81
C PHE A 364 -2.38 10.90 7.28
N GLY A 365 -3.15 10.21 6.41
CA GLY A 365 -3.59 8.84 6.61
C GLY A 365 -4.78 8.61 7.56
N SER A 366 -5.43 9.58 8.22
CA SER A 366 -6.58 9.23 9.07
C SER A 366 -7.92 9.21 8.31
N THR A 367 -8.05 8.20 7.45
CA THR A 367 -9.31 7.77 6.83
C THR A 367 -9.25 6.25 6.80
N PHE A 368 -10.10 5.56 7.57
CA PHE A 368 -10.17 4.10 7.75
C PHE A 368 -8.95 3.35 7.19
N TYR A 369 -8.01 3.07 8.09
CA TYR A 369 -6.72 2.47 7.79
C TYR A 369 -5.72 3.46 7.16
N PRO A 370 -4.77 4.02 7.95
CA PRO A 370 -3.66 4.85 7.47
C PRO A 370 -2.68 4.03 6.65
N LEU A 371 -3.12 3.61 5.47
CA LEU A 371 -2.34 2.73 4.64
C LEU A 371 -1.26 3.50 3.89
N THR A 372 -1.38 4.83 3.71
CA THR A 372 -0.32 5.71 3.15
C THR A 372 -0.71 7.16 2.89
N SER A 373 0.28 8.04 2.66
CA SER A 373 0.08 9.44 2.23
C SER A 373 -0.40 9.49 0.80
N GLY A 374 -1.19 10.51 0.44
CA GLY A 374 -1.65 10.63 -0.95
C GLY A 374 -2.65 9.56 -1.38
N VAL A 375 -2.95 8.59 -0.51
CA VAL A 375 -4.13 7.75 -0.56
C VAL A 375 -5.23 8.45 0.23
N THR A 376 -6.41 8.53 -0.35
CA THR A 376 -7.61 9.03 0.32
C THR A 376 -8.62 7.91 0.30
N LEU A 377 -8.89 7.33 1.45
CA LEU A 377 -9.80 6.20 1.57
C LEU A 377 -10.88 6.58 2.57
N LEU A 378 -11.91 7.25 2.07
CA LEU A 378 -13.04 7.76 2.83
C LEU A 378 -14.27 6.86 2.57
N PRO A 379 -14.38 5.66 3.16
CA PRO A 379 -15.54 4.80 2.99
C PRO A 379 -16.79 5.49 3.54
N PHE A 380 -17.96 5.26 2.95
CA PHE A 380 -19.18 5.99 3.35
C PHE A 380 -19.57 5.65 4.79
N GLU A 381 -19.25 4.43 5.19
CA GLU A 381 -19.53 3.85 6.47
C GLU A 381 -18.64 4.39 7.61
N SER A 382 -17.61 5.18 7.27
CA SER A 382 -16.66 5.74 8.23
C SER A 382 -17.04 7.11 8.79
N ASN A 383 -18.24 7.63 8.50
CA ASN A 383 -18.78 8.89 9.06
C ASN A 383 -17.77 10.06 9.05
N TRP A 384 -17.01 10.16 7.96
CA TRP A 384 -15.94 11.15 7.80
C TRP A 384 -16.47 12.58 7.56
N TYR A 385 -17.72 12.71 7.14
CA TYR A 385 -18.47 13.98 7.05
C TYR A 385 -19.45 14.13 8.23
N PRO A 386 -19.88 15.37 8.56
CA PRO A 386 -20.81 15.63 9.66
C PRO A 386 -22.06 14.73 9.63
N GLN A 387 -22.42 14.19 10.78
CA GLN A 387 -23.64 13.40 10.99
C GLN A 387 -24.53 14.02 12.05
N SER A 388 -25.84 13.79 11.90
CA SER A 388 -26.88 14.23 12.83
C SER A 388 -27.14 13.26 13.99
N MET A 389 -26.48 12.10 13.99
CA MET A 389 -26.56 11.09 15.05
C MET A 389 -25.17 10.83 15.63
N ASP A 390 -25.09 10.70 16.95
CA ASP A 390 -23.85 10.35 17.64
C ASP A 390 -23.60 8.86 17.43
N SER A 391 -22.55 8.55 16.68
CA SER A 391 -22.17 7.17 16.35
C SER A 391 -20.69 7.02 16.70
N THR A 392 -20.37 6.06 17.54
CA THR A 392 -18.99 5.66 17.83
C THR A 392 -18.60 4.56 16.87
N LEU A 393 -17.58 4.80 16.05
CA LEU A 393 -17.15 3.83 15.02
C LEU A 393 -16.12 2.81 15.51
N TYR A 394 -15.62 3.00 16.72
CA TYR A 394 -14.57 2.18 17.28
C TYR A 394 -14.91 1.79 18.70
N ASP A 395 -14.64 0.54 19.02
CA ASP A 395 -14.74 0.01 20.37
C ASP A 395 -13.48 -0.77 20.72
N ILE A 396 -13.21 -0.91 22.01
CA ILE A 396 -12.13 -1.74 22.53
C ILE A 396 -12.76 -2.90 23.30
N ASP A 397 -12.54 -4.12 22.85
CA ASP A 397 -13.06 -5.28 23.55
C ASP A 397 -12.34 -5.51 24.90
N SER A 398 -12.82 -6.50 25.66
CA SER A 398 -12.26 -6.89 26.95
C SER A 398 -10.79 -7.33 26.89
N SER A 399 -10.27 -7.70 25.71
CA SER A 399 -8.87 -8.07 25.49
C SER A 399 -7.96 -6.86 25.21
N GLY A 400 -8.53 -5.65 25.12
CA GLY A 400 -7.80 -4.45 24.72
C GLY A 400 -7.63 -4.31 23.21
N THR A 401 -8.41 -5.05 22.42
CA THR A 401 -8.36 -5.03 20.96
C THR A 401 -9.28 -3.95 20.40
N LEU A 402 -8.73 -3.11 19.52
CA LEU A 402 -9.50 -2.11 18.78
C LEU A 402 -10.29 -2.75 17.63
N HIS A 403 -11.61 -2.62 17.66
CA HIS A 403 -12.52 -3.04 16.59
C HIS A 403 -13.16 -1.83 15.94
N SER A 404 -13.50 -1.98 14.66
CA SER A 404 -14.34 -1.00 13.98
C SER A 404 -15.80 -1.41 14.06
N ASN A 405 -16.59 -0.72 14.88
CA ASN A 405 -18.03 -0.90 14.91
C ASN A 405 -18.69 -0.01 13.86
N VAL A 406 -18.69 -0.49 12.63
CA VAL A 406 -19.33 0.22 11.53
C VAL A 406 -20.83 0.05 11.63
N GLU A 407 -21.58 0.99 12.21
CA GLU A 407 -23.05 0.90 12.30
C GLU A 407 -23.72 0.60 10.95
N THR A 408 -24.81 -0.15 10.98
CA THR A 408 -25.76 -0.40 9.86
C THR A 408 -26.49 0.88 9.45
N LYS A 409 -25.76 1.83 8.84
CA LYS A 409 -26.43 2.90 8.11
C LYS A 409 -27.18 2.32 6.93
N THR A 410 -28.50 2.49 6.94
CA THR A 410 -29.38 2.20 5.80
C THR A 410 -29.12 3.24 4.70
N CYS A 411 -28.09 2.97 3.90
CA CYS A 411 -27.75 3.76 2.74
C CYS A 411 -28.60 3.32 1.54
N THR A 412 -29.59 4.14 1.17
CA THR A 412 -30.45 3.89 0.00
C THR A 412 -29.75 4.13 -1.33
N ARG A 413 -28.65 4.90 -1.32
CA ARG A 413 -27.81 5.16 -2.50
C ARG A 413 -26.35 5.32 -2.09
N VAL A 414 -25.51 4.42 -2.58
CA VAL A 414 -24.04 4.50 -2.40
C VAL A 414 -23.39 5.04 -3.67
N ASN A 415 -22.55 6.06 -3.53
CA ASN A 415 -21.74 6.60 -4.62
C ASN A 415 -20.25 6.41 -4.29
N VAL A 416 -19.55 5.65 -5.14
CA VAL A 416 -18.11 5.40 -4.97
C VAL A 416 -17.34 6.16 -6.03
N ILE A 417 -16.56 7.13 -5.58
CA ILE A 417 -15.70 7.98 -6.40
C ILE A 417 -14.29 7.40 -6.39
N VAL A 418 -13.77 7.12 -7.58
CA VAL A 418 -12.43 6.54 -7.78
C VAL A 418 -11.62 7.46 -8.67
N GLY A 419 -10.49 7.99 -8.19
CA GLY A 419 -9.69 8.89 -9.02
C GLY A 419 -8.54 9.60 -8.32
N LYS A 420 -7.66 10.21 -9.12
CA LYS A 420 -6.45 10.92 -8.68
C LYS A 420 -6.63 12.43 -8.50
N GLU A 421 -7.83 12.94 -8.76
CA GLU A 421 -8.10 14.38 -8.90
C GLU A 421 -9.01 14.91 -7.79
N LYS A 422 -9.04 16.24 -7.68
CA LYS A 422 -9.92 16.98 -6.78
C LYS A 422 -11.37 16.58 -7.07
N TYR A 423 -12.06 16.10 -6.04
CA TYR A 423 -13.49 15.82 -6.09
C TYR A 423 -14.27 17.00 -5.54
N HIS A 424 -15.40 17.29 -6.18
CA HIS A 424 -16.33 18.33 -5.78
C HIS A 424 -17.75 17.80 -5.90
N TRP A 425 -18.51 17.93 -4.83
CA TRP A 425 -19.93 17.61 -4.79
C TRP A 425 -20.72 18.83 -4.35
N HIS A 426 -21.86 19.05 -5.01
CA HIS A 426 -22.82 20.09 -4.69
C HIS A 426 -24.24 19.55 -4.84
N GLY A 427 -25.10 19.80 -3.86
CA GLY A 427 -26.52 19.42 -3.94
C GLY A 427 -27.24 19.44 -2.60
N ASP A 428 -28.53 19.12 -2.64
CA ASP A 428 -29.41 19.16 -1.46
C ASP A 428 -29.59 17.81 -0.75
N HIS A 429 -29.25 16.71 -1.45
CA HIS A 429 -29.42 15.34 -0.98
C HIS A 429 -28.13 14.55 -1.18
N LEU A 430 -27.30 14.48 -0.13
CA LEU A 430 -26.02 13.77 -0.17
C LEU A 430 -26.26 12.25 -0.17
N PRO A 431 -25.84 11.50 -1.22
CA PRO A 431 -25.79 10.04 -1.14
C PRO A 431 -24.71 9.58 -0.17
N CYS A 432 -24.75 8.32 0.27
CA CYS A 432 -23.64 7.74 1.01
C CYS A 432 -22.39 7.74 0.13
N LEU A 433 -21.39 8.53 0.51
CA LEU A 433 -20.26 8.86 -0.35
C LEU A 433 -18.99 8.12 0.11
N SER A 434 -18.43 7.33 -0.79
CA SER A 434 -17.09 6.78 -0.65
C SER A 434 -16.12 7.47 -1.61
N VAL A 435 -14.97 7.89 -1.11
CA VAL A 435 -13.89 8.45 -1.95
C VAL A 435 -12.66 7.56 -1.81
N ILE A 436 -12.22 7.00 -2.93
CA ILE A 436 -11.06 6.11 -3.03
C ILE A 436 -10.06 6.71 -4.01
N ASN A 437 -8.93 7.17 -3.49
CA ASN A 437 -7.78 7.61 -4.24
C ASN A 437 -6.57 6.83 -3.74
N GLY A 438 -5.78 6.27 -4.65
CA GLY A 438 -4.58 5.52 -4.28
C GLY A 438 -4.20 4.43 -5.29
N PRO A 439 -3.35 3.47 -4.89
CA PRO A 439 -2.95 2.32 -5.69
C PRO A 439 -4.06 1.26 -5.84
N TYR A 440 -5.26 1.69 -6.22
CA TYR A 440 -6.40 0.82 -6.54
C TYR A 440 -6.54 0.65 -8.04
N LYS A 441 -7.11 -0.47 -8.45
CA LYS A 441 -7.52 -0.73 -9.83
C LYS A 441 -9.00 -1.04 -9.87
N GLN A 442 -9.70 -0.40 -10.80
CA GLN A 442 -11.07 -0.75 -11.13
C GLN A 442 -11.06 -1.84 -12.21
N ILE A 443 -11.79 -2.92 -11.97
CA ILE A 443 -11.95 -4.05 -12.88
C ILE A 443 -13.44 -4.26 -13.10
N GLN A 444 -13.87 -4.33 -14.36
CA GLN A 444 -15.25 -4.64 -14.68
C GLN A 444 -15.38 -6.14 -14.96
N VAL A 445 -16.26 -6.83 -14.22
CA VAL A 445 -16.55 -8.26 -14.41
C VAL A 445 -18.05 -8.40 -14.60
N GLN A 446 -18.47 -8.64 -15.84
CA GLN A 446 -19.88 -8.56 -16.24
C GLN A 446 -20.48 -7.20 -15.83
N HIS A 447 -21.62 -7.18 -15.14
CA HIS A 447 -22.27 -5.97 -14.62
C HIS A 447 -21.76 -5.51 -13.24
N THR A 448 -20.72 -6.16 -12.69
CA THR A 448 -20.18 -5.85 -11.35
C THR A 448 -18.82 -5.17 -11.46
N ARG A 449 -18.66 -4.07 -10.71
CA ARG A 449 -17.42 -3.30 -10.64
C ARG A 449 -16.61 -3.73 -9.42
N PHE A 450 -15.40 -4.23 -9.65
CA PHE A 450 -14.45 -4.54 -8.60
C PHE A 450 -13.49 -3.36 -8.39
N LEU A 451 -13.28 -2.97 -7.14
CA LEU A 451 -12.30 -1.97 -6.72
C LEU A 451 -11.27 -2.65 -5.84
N VAL A 452 -10.13 -2.99 -6.43
CA VAL A 452 -9.16 -3.90 -5.81
C VAL A 452 -7.85 -3.19 -5.57
N TYR A 453 -7.30 -3.34 -4.37
CA TYR A 453 -5.94 -2.91 -4.07
C TYR A 453 -4.94 -3.66 -4.97
N LYS A 454 -4.00 -2.94 -5.60
CA LYS A 454 -3.14 -3.51 -6.67
C LYS A 454 -2.38 -4.79 -6.31
N PRO A 455 -1.82 -4.97 -5.10
CA PRO A 455 -1.23 -6.24 -4.68
C PRO A 455 -2.21 -7.42 -4.62
N PHE A 456 -3.51 -7.20 -4.41
CA PHE A 456 -4.53 -8.25 -4.42
C PHE A 456 -5.07 -8.54 -5.83
N LEU A 457 -4.36 -8.09 -6.88
CA LEU A 457 -4.76 -8.32 -8.25
C LEU A 457 -4.62 -9.79 -8.62
N THR A 458 -5.68 -10.36 -9.17
CA THR A 458 -5.75 -11.76 -9.57
C THR A 458 -6.43 -11.93 -10.93
N THR A 459 -6.63 -13.17 -11.38
CA THR A 459 -7.28 -13.45 -12.67
C THR A 459 -8.76 -13.06 -12.67
N THR A 460 -9.30 -12.75 -13.85
CA THR A 460 -10.74 -12.49 -14.04
C THR A 460 -11.60 -13.66 -13.57
N ARG A 461 -11.12 -14.91 -13.72
CA ARG A 461 -11.80 -16.11 -13.24
C ARG A 461 -12.03 -16.06 -11.73
N ASN A 462 -11.01 -15.70 -10.96
CA ASN A 462 -11.11 -15.62 -9.50
C ASN A 462 -12.12 -14.55 -9.05
N TYR A 463 -12.21 -13.41 -9.74
CA TYR A 463 -13.25 -12.40 -9.50
C TYR A 463 -14.65 -12.90 -9.86
N MET A 464 -14.80 -13.62 -10.97
CA MET A 464 -16.08 -14.25 -11.34
C MET A 464 -16.52 -15.26 -10.28
N GLU A 465 -15.62 -16.14 -9.84
CA GLU A 465 -15.90 -17.12 -8.79
C GLU A 465 -16.31 -16.43 -7.48
N LEU A 466 -15.61 -15.36 -7.05
CA LEU A 466 -16.00 -14.59 -5.87
C LEU A 466 -17.40 -13.99 -6.06
N LYS A 467 -17.69 -13.35 -7.19
CA LYS A 467 -19.02 -12.81 -7.47
C LYS A 467 -20.10 -13.89 -7.37
N HIS A 468 -19.89 -15.04 -8.02
CA HIS A 468 -20.83 -16.15 -7.97
C HIS A 468 -21.06 -16.63 -6.54
N GLN A 469 -19.98 -16.77 -5.76
CA GLN A 469 -20.08 -17.17 -4.36
C GLN A 469 -20.89 -16.18 -3.52
N LEU A 470 -20.67 -14.87 -3.69
CA LEU A 470 -21.43 -13.84 -2.99
C LEU A 470 -22.92 -13.86 -3.35
N VAL A 471 -23.25 -14.10 -4.63
CA VAL A 471 -24.64 -14.26 -5.07
C VAL A 471 -25.27 -15.52 -4.48
N SER A 472 -24.54 -16.64 -4.43
CA SER A 472 -25.03 -17.88 -3.80
C SER A 472 -25.29 -17.70 -2.30
N ILE A 473 -24.35 -17.09 -1.56
CA ILE A 473 -24.52 -16.75 -0.14
C ILE A 473 -25.76 -15.87 0.06
N ARG A 474 -25.93 -14.84 -0.78
CA ARG A 474 -27.11 -13.98 -0.74
C ARG A 474 -28.39 -14.75 -0.97
N ASN A 475 -28.48 -15.53 -2.03
CA ASN A 475 -29.70 -16.26 -2.36
C ASN A 475 -30.07 -17.25 -1.24
N GLU A 476 -29.10 -17.95 -0.66
CA GLU A 476 -29.33 -18.88 0.45
C GLU A 476 -29.82 -18.15 1.71
N LEU A 477 -29.17 -17.06 2.10
CA LEU A 477 -29.61 -16.26 3.26
C LEU A 477 -31.00 -15.66 3.05
N CYS A 478 -31.31 -15.17 1.84
CA CYS A 478 -32.63 -14.64 1.52
C CYS A 478 -33.72 -15.71 1.49
N HIS A 479 -33.36 -16.96 1.19
CA HIS A 479 -34.25 -18.11 1.27
C HIS A 479 -34.50 -18.53 2.73
N LEU A 480 -33.44 -18.67 3.52
CA LEU A 480 -33.50 -19.08 4.92
C LEU A 480 -34.25 -18.09 5.81
N PHE A 481 -34.12 -16.80 5.53
CA PHE A 481 -34.66 -15.74 6.36
C PHE A 481 -35.68 -14.90 5.58
N PRO A 482 -36.96 -15.29 5.56
CA PRO A 482 -38.03 -14.55 4.86
C PRO A 482 -38.11 -13.07 5.24
N ASN A 483 -37.73 -12.73 6.47
CA ASN A 483 -37.68 -11.34 6.95
C ASN A 483 -36.70 -10.47 6.15
N LEU A 484 -35.68 -11.08 5.52
CA LEU A 484 -34.72 -10.38 4.67
C LEU A 484 -35.23 -10.19 3.23
N ALA A 485 -36.26 -10.93 2.79
CA ALA A 485 -36.65 -10.99 1.38
C ALA A 485 -36.94 -9.61 0.75
N ASN A 486 -37.50 -8.69 1.53
CA ASN A 486 -37.86 -7.33 1.09
C ASN A 486 -36.77 -6.28 1.40
N THR A 487 -35.63 -6.67 1.93
CA THR A 487 -34.53 -5.75 2.24
C THR A 487 -33.70 -5.44 0.99
N ASP A 488 -32.95 -4.33 1.02
CA ASP A 488 -32.01 -3.97 -0.05
C ASP A 488 -30.98 -5.09 -0.31
N TYR A 489 -30.62 -5.87 0.71
CA TYR A 489 -29.70 -6.98 0.56
C TYR A 489 -30.22 -8.03 -0.45
N CYS A 490 -31.49 -8.43 -0.34
CA CYS A 490 -32.08 -9.46 -1.21
C CYS A 490 -32.55 -8.93 -2.56
N THR A 491 -32.94 -7.65 -2.63
CA THR A 491 -33.54 -7.06 -3.83
C THR A 491 -32.54 -6.38 -4.77
N LYS A 492 -31.39 -5.90 -4.26
CA LYS A 492 -30.38 -5.22 -5.06
C LYS A 492 -29.36 -6.20 -5.63
N GLU A 493 -29.01 -6.03 -6.90
CA GLU A 493 -27.89 -6.75 -7.52
C GLU A 493 -26.54 -6.33 -6.93
N VAL A 494 -25.57 -7.25 -6.98
CA VAL A 494 -24.18 -6.97 -6.60
C VAL A 494 -23.53 -6.06 -7.65
N LYS A 495 -23.52 -4.76 -7.38
CA LYS A 495 -23.02 -3.70 -8.28
C LYS A 495 -21.53 -3.46 -8.09
N ILE A 496 -21.05 -3.37 -6.84
CA ILE A 496 -19.67 -2.99 -6.52
C ILE A 496 -19.11 -3.96 -5.47
N ILE A 497 -17.87 -4.41 -5.67
CA ILE A 497 -17.11 -5.17 -4.68
C ILE A 497 -15.76 -4.47 -4.46
N SER A 498 -15.56 -3.94 -3.27
CA SER A 498 -14.33 -3.25 -2.85
C SER A 498 -13.49 -4.18 -1.97
N ILE A 499 -12.22 -4.36 -2.32
CA ILE A 499 -11.25 -5.14 -1.54
C ILE A 499 -10.17 -4.18 -1.06
N ILE A 500 -10.22 -3.86 0.22
CA ILE A 500 -9.46 -2.79 0.87
C ILE A 500 -8.49 -3.42 1.88
N PRO A 501 -7.22 -3.01 1.94
CA PRO A 501 -6.31 -3.52 2.95
C PRO A 501 -6.67 -2.97 4.34
N LYS A 502 -6.39 -3.72 5.40
CA LYS A 502 -6.45 -3.22 6.78
C LYS A 502 -5.14 -2.61 7.26
N SER A 503 -5.22 -1.75 8.27
CA SER A 503 -4.07 -1.19 8.98
C SER A 503 -3.35 -2.30 9.74
N ILE A 504 -2.04 -2.13 9.86
CA ILE A 504 -1.13 -3.11 10.45
C ILE A 504 -1.32 -3.23 11.96
N ASN A 505 -1.88 -2.20 12.61
CA ASN A 505 -2.20 -2.23 14.04
C ASN A 505 -3.63 -2.70 14.35
N THR A 506 -4.44 -3.04 13.35
CA THR A 506 -5.71 -3.72 13.60
C THR A 506 -5.47 -5.22 13.75
N THR A 507 -6.25 -5.86 14.62
CA THR A 507 -6.11 -7.29 14.92
C THR A 507 -6.39 -8.19 13.71
N ASN A 508 -6.06 -9.47 13.86
CA ASN A 508 -6.40 -10.50 12.87
C ASN A 508 -7.89 -10.44 12.50
N LEU A 509 -8.23 -11.03 11.35
CA LEU A 509 -9.59 -11.20 10.82
C LEU A 509 -10.70 -11.23 11.88
N SER A 510 -11.61 -10.27 11.75
CA SER A 510 -12.72 -9.96 12.64
C SER A 510 -14.02 -9.91 11.84
N LEU A 511 -15.15 -10.24 12.49
CA LEU A 511 -16.46 -10.22 11.85
C LEU A 511 -16.90 -8.80 11.40
N TYR A 512 -16.27 -7.76 11.96
CA TYR A 512 -16.49 -6.36 11.62
C TYR A 512 -15.86 -5.92 10.28
N ASP A 513 -15.10 -6.80 9.63
CA ASP A 513 -14.28 -6.44 8.46
C ASP A 513 -15.02 -6.48 7.12
N SER A 514 -16.34 -6.32 7.13
CA SER A 514 -17.11 -6.13 5.90
C SER A 514 -18.31 -5.20 6.07
N THR A 515 -18.71 -4.59 4.96
CA THR A 515 -19.97 -3.84 4.86
C THR A 515 -20.73 -4.23 3.59
N VAL A 516 -22.06 -4.21 3.69
CA VAL A 516 -22.96 -4.45 2.55
C VAL A 516 -24.08 -3.41 2.57
N ALA A 517 -24.19 -2.61 1.51
CA ALA A 517 -25.26 -1.60 1.35
C ALA A 517 -25.50 -1.26 -0.14
N ASP A 518 -26.76 -1.16 -0.57
CA ASP A 518 -27.17 -0.85 -1.97
C ASP A 518 -26.39 -1.63 -3.06
N GLY A 519 -26.17 -2.93 -2.82
CA GLY A 519 -25.42 -3.78 -3.74
C GLY A 519 -23.90 -3.49 -3.80
N THR A 520 -23.38 -2.66 -2.88
CA THR A 520 -21.96 -2.42 -2.66
C THR A 520 -21.48 -3.28 -1.51
N TYR A 521 -20.48 -4.11 -1.77
CA TYR A 521 -19.83 -4.98 -0.80
C TYR A 521 -18.42 -4.46 -0.57
N THR A 522 -18.05 -4.20 0.66
CA THR A 522 -16.70 -3.80 1.02
C THR A 522 -16.12 -4.87 1.93
N PHE A 523 -14.93 -5.37 1.59
CA PHE A 523 -14.16 -6.30 2.40
C PHE A 523 -12.86 -5.64 2.80
N TYR A 524 -12.63 -5.57 4.10
CA TYR A 524 -11.36 -5.20 4.67
C TYR A 524 -10.54 -6.46 4.86
N VAL A 525 -9.35 -6.49 4.28
CA VAL A 525 -8.54 -7.70 4.10
C VAL A 525 -7.15 -7.40 4.64
N ASP A 526 -6.64 -8.26 5.50
CA ASP A 526 -5.27 -8.14 5.97
C ASP A 526 -4.31 -8.22 4.74
N PRO A 527 -3.40 -7.23 4.56
CA PRO A 527 -2.45 -7.19 3.45
C PRO A 527 -1.52 -8.41 3.35
N PHE A 528 -1.45 -9.24 4.38
CA PHE A 528 -0.63 -10.44 4.46
C PHE A 528 -1.42 -11.75 4.21
N LEU A 529 -2.70 -11.69 3.81
CA LEU A 529 -3.50 -12.91 3.63
C LEU A 529 -3.03 -13.81 2.45
N ASP A 530 -2.35 -13.25 1.46
CA ASP A 530 -1.88 -14.01 0.27
C ASP A 530 -0.58 -14.82 0.48
N VAL A 531 -0.06 -14.90 1.70
CA VAL A 531 1.25 -15.53 2.03
C VAL A 531 1.31 -17.06 1.76
N ASN A 532 0.18 -17.70 1.44
CA ASN A 532 0.11 -19.15 1.20
C ASN A 532 -0.16 -19.55 -0.26
N GLY A 533 0.05 -18.65 -1.23
CA GLY A 533 -0.19 -18.97 -2.66
C GLY A 533 -1.66 -18.94 -3.08
N ILE A 534 -2.57 -18.59 -2.17
CA ILE A 534 -4.01 -18.49 -2.40
C ILE A 534 -4.35 -17.00 -2.55
N PRO A 535 -5.08 -16.60 -3.61
CA PRO A 535 -5.39 -15.19 -3.86
C PRO A 535 -6.44 -14.63 -2.90
N ALA A 536 -6.39 -13.32 -2.65
CA ALA A 536 -7.29 -12.57 -1.75
C ALA A 536 -8.77 -12.90 -1.95
N THR A 537 -9.20 -13.08 -3.21
CA THR A 537 -10.58 -13.41 -3.55
C THR A 537 -11.05 -14.75 -2.98
N LYS A 538 -10.15 -15.74 -2.83
CA LYS A 538 -10.46 -17.06 -2.27
C LYS A 538 -10.60 -16.97 -0.74
N HIS A 539 -9.74 -16.18 -0.10
CA HIS A 539 -9.89 -15.86 1.32
C HIS A 539 -11.22 -15.17 1.58
N ILE A 540 -11.60 -14.19 0.75
CA ILE A 540 -12.88 -13.49 0.87
C ILE A 540 -14.07 -14.43 0.63
N GLN A 541 -13.95 -15.46 -0.21
CA GLN A 541 -15.04 -16.45 -0.41
C GLN A 541 -15.39 -17.17 0.90
N GLU A 542 -14.39 -17.62 1.68
CA GLU A 542 -14.60 -18.22 3.00
C GLU A 542 -15.12 -17.18 4.00
N LEU A 543 -14.45 -16.03 4.10
CA LEU A 543 -14.78 -15.01 5.09
C LEU A 543 -16.17 -14.40 4.90
N ALA A 544 -16.62 -14.25 3.65
CA ALA A 544 -17.94 -13.72 3.33
C ALA A 544 -19.07 -14.57 3.92
N ALA A 545 -18.85 -15.88 4.10
CA ALA A 545 -19.82 -16.76 4.75
C ALA A 545 -20.09 -16.35 6.20
N PHE A 546 -19.13 -15.74 6.88
CA PHE A 546 -19.25 -15.28 8.27
C PHE A 546 -19.57 -13.79 8.36
N PHE A 547 -18.88 -12.98 7.57
CA PHE A 547 -18.97 -11.52 7.65
C PHE A 547 -20.34 -11.00 7.19
N ILE A 548 -20.94 -11.61 6.18
CA ILE A 548 -22.24 -11.17 5.68
C ILE A 548 -23.37 -11.48 6.68
N PRO A 549 -23.49 -12.70 7.23
CA PRO A 549 -24.42 -12.95 8.33
C PRO A 549 -24.20 -12.00 9.51
N TYR A 550 -22.96 -11.73 9.89
CA TYR A 550 -22.67 -10.76 10.94
C TYR A 550 -23.21 -9.38 10.62
N ARG A 551 -23.07 -8.94 9.37
CA ARG A 551 -23.62 -7.66 8.96
C ARG A 551 -25.15 -7.62 9.00
N LEU A 552 -25.81 -8.73 8.70
CA LEU A 552 -27.27 -8.82 8.66
C LEU A 552 -27.89 -9.00 10.04
N PHE A 553 -27.19 -9.69 10.94
CA PHE A 553 -27.71 -10.07 12.24
C PHE A 553 -27.03 -9.37 13.41
N GLU A 554 -25.91 -8.68 13.24
CA GLU A 554 -25.20 -7.99 14.35
C GLU A 554 -25.02 -8.88 15.60
N ASN A 555 -24.88 -10.19 15.39
CA ASN A 555 -24.82 -11.20 16.45
C ASN A 555 -23.74 -12.21 16.08
N GLU A 556 -22.67 -12.24 16.87
CA GLU A 556 -21.50 -13.07 16.63
C GLU A 556 -21.86 -14.57 16.56
N GLN A 557 -22.68 -15.05 17.48
CA GLN A 557 -23.06 -16.47 17.57
C GLN A 557 -23.87 -16.94 16.35
N ILE A 558 -24.91 -16.20 15.99
CA ILE A 558 -25.72 -16.50 14.79
C ILE A 558 -24.84 -16.48 13.54
N SER A 559 -23.87 -15.58 13.48
CA SER A 559 -23.02 -15.40 12.29
C SER A 559 -22.01 -16.51 12.11
N LEU A 560 -21.40 -16.93 13.22
CA LEU A 560 -20.50 -18.08 13.24
C LEU A 560 -21.23 -19.36 12.86
N PHE A 561 -22.44 -19.56 13.39
CA PHE A 561 -23.25 -20.73 13.06
C PHE A 561 -23.78 -20.69 11.60
N ALA A 562 -24.24 -19.54 11.14
CA ALA A 562 -24.67 -19.32 9.76
C ALA A 562 -23.50 -19.53 8.78
N GLY A 563 -22.30 -19.07 9.14
CA GLY A 563 -21.10 -19.26 8.33
C GLY A 563 -20.74 -20.74 8.15
N LEU A 564 -20.76 -21.53 9.23
CA LEU A 564 -20.59 -22.99 9.15
C LEU A 564 -21.61 -23.64 8.22
N TYR A 565 -22.89 -23.30 8.40
CA TYR A 565 -23.96 -23.80 7.53
C TYR A 565 -23.71 -23.44 6.06
N LEU A 566 -23.44 -22.17 5.77
CA LEU A 566 -23.22 -21.68 4.41
C LEU A 566 -22.01 -22.34 3.77
N MET A 567 -20.92 -22.53 4.51
CA MET A 567 -19.74 -23.21 4.02
C MET A 567 -20.03 -24.64 3.60
N GLU A 568 -20.75 -25.41 4.42
CA GLU A 568 -21.11 -26.79 4.10
C GLU A 568 -22.13 -26.87 2.96
N LYS A 569 -23.20 -26.09 3.05
CA LYS A 569 -24.32 -26.07 2.10
C LYS A 569 -23.90 -25.64 0.70
N LEU A 570 -23.03 -24.64 0.60
CA LEU A 570 -22.57 -24.07 -0.67
C LEU A 570 -21.21 -24.63 -1.11
N HIS A 571 -20.68 -25.62 -0.40
CA HIS A 571 -19.38 -26.25 -0.67
C HIS A 571 -18.22 -25.24 -0.79
N ILE A 572 -18.20 -24.25 0.12
CA ILE A 572 -17.15 -23.24 0.16
C ILE A 572 -15.88 -23.89 0.73
N PRO A 573 -14.76 -23.88 0.00
CA PRO A 573 -13.53 -24.50 0.48
C PRO A 573 -13.02 -23.76 1.72
N SER A 574 -12.73 -24.52 2.78
CA SER A 574 -12.10 -23.99 3.98
C SER A 574 -10.60 -23.85 3.78
N ILE A 575 -10.07 -22.66 4.06
CA ILE A 575 -8.64 -22.34 4.10
C ILE A 575 -8.18 -22.22 5.57
N GLY A 576 -9.09 -22.46 6.53
CA GLY A 576 -8.82 -22.49 7.97
C GLY A 576 -9.10 -21.18 8.70
N TYR A 577 -9.75 -20.22 8.06
CA TYR A 577 -10.09 -18.93 8.69
C TYR A 577 -11.32 -19.02 9.58
N GLY A 578 -12.31 -19.85 9.23
CA GLY A 578 -13.46 -20.09 10.10
C GLY A 578 -13.03 -20.48 11.53
N ASN A 579 -12.04 -21.37 11.65
CA ASN A 579 -11.48 -21.77 12.94
C ASN A 579 -10.76 -20.61 13.66
N ARG A 580 -9.97 -19.80 12.94
CA ARG A 580 -9.28 -18.64 13.53
C ARG A 580 -10.24 -17.56 14.03
N ILE A 581 -11.36 -17.35 13.35
CA ILE A 581 -12.41 -16.43 13.82
C ILE A 581 -13.07 -17.02 15.07
N ALA A 582 -13.41 -18.30 15.05
CA ALA A 582 -14.03 -18.98 16.20
C ALA A 582 -13.14 -18.97 17.45
N GLU A 583 -11.83 -19.25 17.33
CA GLU A 583 -10.86 -19.22 18.44
C GLU A 583 -10.78 -17.86 19.15
N LYS A 584 -11.11 -16.77 18.44
CA LYS A 584 -11.08 -15.39 18.96
C LYS A 584 -12.44 -14.85 19.34
N SER A 585 -13.49 -15.62 19.06
CA SER A 585 -14.86 -15.23 19.33
C SER A 585 -15.20 -15.39 20.80
N SER A 586 -16.33 -14.82 21.21
CA SER A 586 -16.89 -15.05 22.55
C SER A 586 -17.49 -16.45 22.76
N ILE A 587 -17.56 -17.31 21.72
CA ILE A 587 -18.13 -18.65 21.79
C ILE A 587 -17.15 -19.63 22.44
N ASP A 588 -17.62 -20.44 23.38
CA ASP A 588 -16.81 -21.50 23.98
C ASP A 588 -16.52 -22.66 22.99
N SER A 589 -15.41 -23.35 23.21
CA SER A 589 -14.97 -24.44 22.31
C SER A 589 -15.98 -25.58 22.21
N THR A 590 -16.71 -25.87 23.29
CA THR A 590 -17.72 -26.95 23.35
C THR A 590 -18.93 -26.67 22.47
N THR A 591 -19.39 -25.42 22.43
CA THR A 591 -20.51 -24.95 21.61
C THR A 591 -20.11 -24.97 20.14
N TRP A 592 -18.89 -24.54 19.83
CA TRP A 592 -18.34 -24.62 18.47
C TRP A 592 -18.24 -26.07 17.95
N GLU A 593 -17.69 -26.98 18.77
CA GLU A 593 -17.63 -28.42 18.43
C GLU A 593 -19.02 -29.02 18.23
N HIS A 594 -19.98 -28.67 19.09
CA HIS A 594 -21.36 -29.10 18.95
C HIS A 594 -21.96 -28.64 17.61
N TYR A 595 -21.77 -27.36 17.24
CA TYR A 595 -22.23 -26.83 15.96
C TYR A 595 -21.61 -27.54 14.77
N MET A 596 -20.33 -27.86 14.80
CA MET A 596 -19.68 -28.60 13.72
C MET A 596 -20.27 -30.02 13.54
N ALA A 597 -20.67 -30.68 14.62
CA ALA A 597 -21.17 -32.05 14.60
C ALA A 597 -22.60 -32.20 14.02
N LEU A 598 -23.38 -31.11 13.97
CA LEU A 598 -24.76 -31.14 13.47
C LEU A 598 -24.82 -31.42 11.95
N SER A 599 -25.87 -32.08 11.48
CA SER A 599 -26.14 -32.21 10.06
C SER A 599 -26.62 -30.88 9.44
N ILE A 600 -26.48 -30.72 8.12
CA ILE A 600 -26.91 -29.51 7.40
C ILE A 600 -28.39 -29.17 7.70
N LYS A 601 -29.26 -30.19 7.76
CA LYS A 601 -30.70 -29.99 8.02
C LYS A 601 -30.99 -29.55 9.46
N GLU A 602 -30.23 -30.06 10.42
CA GLU A 602 -30.33 -29.62 11.82
C GLU A 602 -29.84 -28.17 11.97
N LYS A 603 -28.71 -27.83 11.34
CA LYS A 603 -28.18 -26.47 11.29
C LYS A 603 -29.21 -25.48 10.72
N GLU A 604 -29.84 -25.83 9.60
CA GLU A 604 -30.89 -25.04 8.97
C GLU A 604 -32.06 -24.75 9.92
N ASN A 605 -32.61 -25.78 10.56
CA ASN A 605 -33.75 -25.63 11.47
C ASN A 605 -33.41 -24.75 12.68
N ILE A 606 -32.22 -24.94 13.27
CA ILE A 606 -31.79 -24.14 14.43
C ILE A 606 -31.54 -22.69 14.02
N LEU A 607 -30.94 -22.43 12.85
CA LEU A 607 -30.74 -21.06 12.34
C LEU A 607 -32.07 -20.32 12.15
N ILE A 608 -33.07 -20.99 11.57
CA ILE A 608 -34.40 -20.42 11.39
C ILE A 608 -35.02 -20.09 12.76
N GLN A 609 -34.89 -20.98 13.75
CA GLN A 609 -35.40 -20.76 15.09
C GLN A 609 -34.70 -19.58 15.79
N LEU A 610 -33.37 -19.51 15.77
CA LEU A 610 -32.59 -18.43 16.38
C LEU A 610 -32.95 -17.05 15.79
N ALA A 611 -33.16 -16.98 14.47
CA ALA A 611 -33.59 -15.75 13.83
C ALA A 611 -35.04 -15.35 14.18
N GLN A 612 -35.94 -16.33 14.37
CA GLN A 612 -37.31 -16.07 14.79
C GLN A 612 -37.42 -15.62 16.25
N GLU A 613 -36.60 -16.17 17.14
CA GLU A 613 -36.57 -15.80 18.56
C GLU A 613 -36.10 -14.36 18.76
N ARG A 614 -35.10 -13.90 18.01
CA ARG A 614 -34.67 -12.49 18.02
C ARG A 614 -35.76 -11.53 17.57
N GLY A 615 -36.51 -11.88 16.52
CA GLY A 615 -37.61 -11.04 16.01
C GLY A 615 -38.74 -10.82 17.02
N LYS A 616 -38.77 -11.58 18.14
CA LYS A 616 -39.71 -11.40 19.25
C LYS A 616 -39.12 -10.60 20.42
N GLY A 617 -37.79 -10.48 20.54
CA GLY A 617 -37.10 -9.80 21.63
C GLY A 617 -36.95 -8.28 21.46
N ASP A 618 -37.04 -7.76 20.22
CA ASP A 618 -36.96 -6.34 19.89
C ASP A 618 -38.34 -5.65 19.75
N LYS A 619 -39.40 -6.24 20.32
CA LYS A 619 -40.76 -5.64 20.36
C LYS A 619 -41.11 -5.08 21.73
#